data_AF-A0A7Y3EZ00-F1
#
_entry.id   AF-A0A7Y3EZ00-F1
#
_cell.length_a   1.000
_cell.length_b   1.000
_cell.length_c   1.000
_cell.angle_alpha   90.00
_cell.angle_beta   90.00
_cell.angle_gamma   90.00
#
_symmetry.space_group_name_H-M   'P 1'
#
loop_
_entity.id
_entity.type
_entity.pdbx_description
1 polymer ?
#
loop_
_entity_poly.entity_id
_entity_poly.type
_entity_poly.pdbx_seq_one_letter_code
_entity_poly.pdbx_strand_id
1 'polypeptide(L)'
;MRTLFITLIALLLTGCDTPAPEPVTETVEPETAVGETSPGGLALPAGFDAAEQTIQADNLLADVSKIAGDEFEGRGAGSEGDRMARAHLAGRLAQMGYAPFFADDSYEQPVEIVGLTVKDPVDLQFSTADGASVSYSFGDEYMIMAGMQEPGISVKDAEVVFAGYGIQAPEENWDDFKDVDLTGKILLLLNDDPDWDPELFGGDRKLSYGRWDYKYASAARQGAAGAIIIHTTESAGYPWQVVRASNIGEQFELKAGDEARTKFNGWLSWKGSNALAALGGFELGELIESARSRDFRPVPLGVTTSVELAVDVTSKVTANVGGILQGSDPELAKEILVLSAHHDHFGIGEPDETGDTIYNGALDNGVAKAQTL
;
A
#
# COMPACT_ATOMS: atom_id res chain seq x y z
N MET A 1 49.07 55.43 -25.47
CA MET A 1 48.83 54.56 -26.63
C MET A 1 48.27 53.25 -26.14
N ARG A 2 47.17 52.79 -26.77
CA ARG A 2 46.46 51.51 -26.60
C ARG A 2 45.48 51.39 -25.42
N THR A 3 44.29 51.89 -25.74
CA THR A 3 42.95 51.67 -25.21
C THR A 3 42.60 50.19 -25.09
N LEU A 4 41.97 49.82 -23.97
CA LEU A 4 41.32 48.53 -23.72
C LEU A 4 39.87 48.62 -24.26
N PHE A 5 39.54 47.82 -25.27
CA PHE A 5 38.18 47.74 -25.83
C PHE A 5 37.38 46.71 -25.05
N ILE A 6 36.28 47.16 -24.43
CA ILE A 6 35.21 46.32 -23.89
C ILE A 6 34.33 45.94 -25.09
N THR A 7 34.26 44.65 -25.40
CA THR A 7 33.38 44.12 -26.45
C THR A 7 32.03 43.77 -25.84
N LEU A 8 31.04 44.62 -26.09
CA LEU A 8 29.62 44.38 -25.88
C LEU A 8 29.09 43.67 -27.14
N ILE A 9 28.77 42.37 -27.05
CA ILE A 9 28.01 41.67 -28.09
C ILE A 9 26.53 41.70 -27.70
N ALA A 10 25.78 42.51 -28.43
CA ALA A 10 24.33 42.45 -28.49
C ALA A 10 23.91 41.21 -29.28
N LEU A 11 23.13 40.32 -28.67
CA LEU A 11 22.30 39.36 -29.40
C LEU A 11 20.86 39.87 -29.40
N LEU A 12 20.36 40.10 -30.60
CA LEU A 12 18.97 40.45 -30.90
C LEU A 12 18.06 39.25 -30.55
N LEU A 13 17.30 39.38 -29.46
CA LEU A 13 16.11 38.57 -29.22
C LEU A 13 14.96 39.19 -30.02
N THR A 14 14.56 38.53 -31.10
CA THR A 14 13.30 38.80 -31.80
C THR A 14 12.15 38.41 -30.88
N GLY A 15 11.37 39.39 -30.45
CA GLY A 15 10.17 39.17 -29.63
C GLY A 15 9.08 38.44 -30.41
N CYS A 16 8.58 37.36 -29.83
CA CYS A 16 7.22 36.91 -30.06
C CYS A 16 6.35 37.57 -28.99
N ASP A 17 5.81 38.72 -29.34
CA ASP A 17 4.83 39.47 -28.56
C ASP A 17 3.48 38.76 -28.72
N THR A 18 3.15 37.87 -27.78
CA THR A 18 1.79 37.35 -27.64
C THR A 18 1.20 38.02 -26.40
N PRO A 19 0.15 38.85 -26.54
CA PRO A 19 -0.48 39.46 -25.38
C PRO A 19 -1.10 38.37 -24.51
N ALA A 20 -0.98 38.52 -23.19
CA ALA A 20 -1.73 37.70 -22.25
C ALA A 20 -3.23 37.80 -22.57
N PRO A 21 -3.99 36.70 -22.51
CA PRO A 21 -5.43 36.76 -22.72
C PRO A 21 -6.06 37.68 -21.67
N GLU A 22 -6.90 38.62 -22.12
CA GLU A 22 -7.66 39.48 -21.21
C GLU A 22 -8.58 38.62 -20.32
N PRO A 23 -8.82 39.03 -19.07
CA PRO A 23 -9.77 38.34 -18.21
C PRO A 23 -11.16 38.41 -18.84
N VAL A 24 -11.70 37.26 -19.20
CA VAL A 24 -13.09 37.13 -19.65
C VAL A 24 -13.97 37.41 -18.43
N THR A 25 -14.45 38.64 -18.29
CA THR A 25 -15.60 38.92 -17.44
C THR A 25 -16.85 38.42 -18.17
N GLU A 26 -17.18 37.15 -17.95
CA GLU A 26 -18.55 36.68 -18.20
C GLU A 26 -19.46 37.36 -17.18
N THR A 27 -20.29 38.28 -17.66
CA THR A 27 -21.49 38.69 -16.94
C THR A 27 -22.43 37.49 -16.91
N VAL A 28 -22.45 36.77 -15.79
CA VAL A 28 -23.47 35.78 -15.47
C VAL A 28 -24.78 36.54 -15.26
N GLU A 29 -25.72 36.39 -16.19
CA GLU A 29 -27.13 36.74 -15.94
C GLU A 29 -27.64 35.90 -14.77
N PRO A 30 -28.51 36.43 -13.89
CA PRO A 30 -29.01 35.67 -12.76
C PRO A 30 -29.89 34.54 -13.28
N GLU A 31 -29.36 33.31 -13.26
CA GLU A 31 -30.17 32.12 -13.45
C GLU A 31 -31.21 32.06 -12.35
N THR A 32 -32.47 32.02 -12.78
CA THR A 32 -33.63 31.72 -11.96
C THR A 32 -33.41 30.40 -11.24
N ALA A 33 -33.58 30.41 -9.90
CA ALA A 33 -33.46 29.26 -9.01
C ALA A 33 -34.07 27.97 -9.60
N VAL A 34 -33.20 27.06 -10.04
CA VAL A 34 -33.53 25.68 -10.38
C VAL A 34 -33.11 24.83 -9.18
N GLY A 35 -34.02 24.00 -8.69
CA GLY A 35 -33.89 23.26 -7.42
C GLY A 35 -32.61 22.45 -7.30
N GLU A 36 -32.03 22.52 -6.10
CA GLU A 36 -30.86 21.81 -5.60
C GLU A 36 -30.95 20.30 -5.88
N THR A 37 -30.25 19.85 -6.92
CA THR A 37 -30.01 18.43 -7.17
C THR A 37 -28.52 18.18 -7.15
N SER A 38 -28.09 17.23 -6.31
CA SER A 38 -26.70 16.75 -6.28
C SER A 38 -26.30 16.17 -7.64
N PRO A 39 -25.01 16.13 -8.01
CA PRO A 39 -24.52 15.49 -9.25
C PRO A 39 -25.00 14.04 -9.49
N GLY A 40 -25.60 13.37 -8.50
CA GLY A 40 -26.24 12.05 -8.63
C GLY A 40 -27.78 12.04 -8.70
N GLY A 41 -28.45 13.19 -8.82
CA GLY A 41 -29.92 13.28 -8.85
C GLY A 41 -30.61 12.98 -7.52
N LEU A 42 -29.85 12.85 -6.43
CA LEU A 42 -30.39 12.77 -5.07
C LEU A 42 -30.72 14.18 -4.58
N ALA A 43 -31.91 14.32 -3.97
CA ALA A 43 -32.26 15.54 -3.26
C ALA A 43 -31.32 15.70 -2.06
N LEU A 44 -30.75 16.89 -1.90
CA LEU A 44 -29.90 17.20 -0.76
C LEU A 44 -30.75 17.17 0.53
N PRO A 45 -30.27 16.54 1.61
CA PRO A 45 -31.02 16.45 2.84
C PRO A 45 -31.13 17.83 3.51
N ALA A 46 -32.16 18.01 4.33
CA ALA A 46 -32.30 19.21 5.14
C ALA A 46 -31.04 19.44 5.99
N GLY A 47 -30.48 20.65 5.92
CA GLY A 47 -29.24 21.02 6.64
C GLY A 47 -27.96 20.82 5.83
N PHE A 48 -28.02 20.40 4.56
CA PHE A 48 -26.86 20.27 3.70
C PHE A 48 -26.02 21.55 3.65
N ASP A 49 -26.60 22.70 3.28
CA ASP A 49 -25.87 23.97 3.18
C ASP A 49 -25.23 24.39 4.50
N ALA A 50 -25.93 24.12 5.61
CA ALA A 50 -25.41 24.42 6.94
C ALA A 50 -24.20 23.53 7.27
N ALA A 51 -24.25 22.24 6.92
CA ALA A 51 -23.13 21.32 7.07
C ALA A 51 -21.97 21.70 6.14
N GLU A 52 -22.23 22.03 4.88
CA GLU A 52 -21.21 22.46 3.91
C GLU A 52 -20.46 23.71 4.43
N GLN A 53 -21.17 24.68 5.00
CA GLN A 53 -20.57 25.88 5.59
C GLN A 53 -19.68 25.58 6.81
N THR A 54 -19.80 24.42 7.46
CA THR A 54 -18.89 24.01 8.54
C THR A 54 -17.54 23.51 8.04
N ILE A 55 -17.44 23.14 6.76
CA ILE A 55 -16.21 22.64 6.15
C ILE A 55 -15.31 23.83 5.81
N GLN A 56 -14.39 24.14 6.73
CA GLN A 56 -13.48 25.27 6.62
C GLN A 56 -12.04 24.79 6.48
N ALA A 57 -11.30 25.38 5.52
CA ALA A 57 -9.91 25.02 5.25
C ALA A 57 -9.02 25.15 6.49
N ASP A 58 -9.24 26.19 7.31
CA ASP A 58 -8.48 26.43 8.54
C ASP A 58 -8.68 25.33 9.59
N ASN A 59 -9.89 24.76 9.70
CA ASN A 59 -10.18 23.66 10.61
C ASN A 59 -9.47 22.38 10.16
N LEU A 60 -9.57 22.05 8.86
CA LEU A 60 -8.88 20.91 8.27
C LEU A 60 -7.36 21.03 8.47
N LEU A 61 -6.79 22.21 8.18
CA LEU A 61 -5.36 22.45 8.36
C LEU A 61 -4.94 22.32 9.82
N ALA A 62 -5.76 22.78 10.78
CA ALA A 62 -5.47 22.62 12.20
C ALA A 62 -5.44 21.15 12.63
N ASP A 63 -6.42 20.35 12.19
CA ASP A 63 -6.46 18.91 12.51
C ASP A 63 -5.31 18.14 11.83
N VAL A 64 -5.00 18.43 10.55
CA VAL A 64 -3.83 17.84 9.86
C VAL A 64 -2.52 18.21 10.58
N SER A 65 -2.33 19.51 10.85
CA SER A 65 -1.11 20.01 11.50
C SER A 65 -0.94 19.42 12.89
N LYS A 66 -2.05 19.21 13.61
CA LYS A 66 -2.01 18.58 14.93
C LYS A 66 -1.63 17.13 14.81
N ILE A 67 -2.40 16.31 14.08
CA ILE A 67 -2.17 14.86 14.05
C ILE A 67 -0.80 14.52 13.47
N ALA A 68 -0.29 15.32 12.54
CA ALA A 68 1.04 15.19 11.95
C ALA A 68 2.16 15.91 12.73
N GLY A 69 1.90 16.42 13.93
CA GLY A 69 2.92 17.09 14.74
C GLY A 69 3.99 16.13 15.27
N ASP A 70 5.22 16.64 15.44
CA ASP A 70 6.37 15.88 15.95
C ASP A 70 6.10 15.27 17.33
N GLU A 71 5.22 15.88 18.13
CA GLU A 71 4.82 15.35 19.44
C GLU A 71 4.17 13.96 19.37
N PHE A 72 3.70 13.55 18.19
CA PHE A 72 3.13 12.23 17.96
C PHE A 72 4.12 11.25 17.35
N GLU A 73 5.40 11.63 17.17
CA GLU A 73 6.49 10.73 16.77
C GLU A 73 6.15 9.86 15.55
N GLY A 74 5.40 10.42 14.59
CA GLY A 74 4.96 9.72 13.39
C GLY A 74 3.94 8.60 13.60
N ARG A 75 3.38 8.44 14.81
CA ARG A 75 2.24 7.55 15.12
C ARG A 75 2.46 6.08 14.73
N GLY A 76 3.68 5.58 14.92
CA GLY A 76 3.98 4.15 14.70
C GLY A 76 3.04 3.25 15.48
N ALA A 77 2.45 2.22 14.86
CA ALA A 77 1.46 1.37 15.52
C ALA A 77 1.98 0.78 16.85
N GLY A 78 1.24 1.00 17.94
CA GLY A 78 1.63 0.56 19.29
C GLY A 78 2.79 1.33 19.93
N SER A 79 3.21 2.47 19.35
CA SER A 79 4.18 3.39 19.94
C SER A 79 3.53 4.36 20.95
N GLU A 80 4.36 5.14 21.64
CA GLU A 80 3.86 6.25 22.48
C GLU A 80 3.16 7.32 21.64
N GLY A 81 3.68 7.62 20.46
CA GLY A 81 3.06 8.48 19.47
C GLY A 81 1.64 8.05 19.07
N ASP A 82 1.45 6.76 18.82
CA ASP A 82 0.12 6.16 18.59
C ASP A 82 -0.79 6.34 19.81
N ARG A 83 -0.32 6.01 21.02
CA ARG A 83 -1.09 6.21 22.26
C ARG A 83 -1.55 7.67 22.42
N MET A 84 -0.67 8.63 22.14
CA MET A 84 -0.98 10.05 22.22
C MET A 84 -1.98 10.48 21.15
N ALA A 85 -1.83 10.00 19.91
CA ALA A 85 -2.76 10.27 18.82
C ALA A 85 -4.16 9.72 19.12
N ARG A 86 -4.27 8.49 19.66
CA ARG A 86 -5.56 7.89 20.05
C ARG A 86 -6.27 8.70 21.13
N ALA A 87 -5.53 9.14 22.15
CA ALA A 87 -6.08 10.01 23.19
C ALA A 87 -6.57 11.36 22.64
N HIS A 88 -5.83 11.94 21.67
CA HIS A 88 -6.25 13.17 20.99
C HIS A 88 -7.55 12.96 20.22
N LEU A 89 -7.66 11.89 19.42
CA LEU A 89 -8.83 11.56 18.61
C LEU A 89 -10.08 11.28 19.48
N ALA A 90 -9.93 10.52 20.56
CA ALA A 90 -11.00 10.30 21.54
C ALA A 90 -11.48 11.63 22.15
N GLY A 91 -10.56 12.53 22.46
CA GLY A 91 -10.86 13.88 22.92
C GLY A 91 -11.62 14.72 21.89
N ARG A 92 -11.25 14.64 20.60
CA ARG A 92 -11.95 15.35 19.51
C ARG A 92 -13.38 14.82 19.35
N LEU A 93 -13.58 13.50 19.34
CA LEU A 93 -14.91 12.87 19.28
C LEU A 93 -15.81 13.34 20.43
N ALA A 94 -15.28 13.34 21.66
CA ALA A 94 -16.03 13.82 22.82
C ALA A 94 -16.41 15.31 22.71
N GLN A 95 -15.50 16.17 22.23
CA GLN A 95 -15.77 17.60 22.03
C GLN A 95 -16.84 17.85 20.97
N MET A 96 -16.93 16.97 19.96
CA MET A 96 -17.96 17.01 18.91
C MET A 96 -19.30 16.42 19.35
N GLY A 97 -19.39 15.86 20.57
CA GLY A 97 -20.62 15.30 21.13
C GLY A 97 -20.89 13.84 20.80
N TYR A 98 -19.89 13.11 20.28
CA TYR A 98 -20.01 11.66 20.07
C TYR A 98 -19.86 10.93 21.40
N ALA A 99 -20.72 9.94 21.65
CA ALA A 99 -20.56 9.03 22.78
C ALA A 99 -19.49 7.95 22.47
N PRO A 100 -18.85 7.35 23.48
CA PRO A 100 -18.01 6.18 23.30
C PRO A 100 -18.76 5.05 22.58
N PHE A 101 -18.11 4.35 21.63
CA PHE A 101 -18.77 3.33 20.82
C PHE A 101 -18.47 1.89 21.26
N PHE A 102 -17.33 1.63 21.89
CA PHE A 102 -16.89 0.28 22.22
C PHE A 102 -17.33 -0.16 23.62
N ALA A 103 -16.99 -1.40 23.97
CA ALA A 103 -17.31 -1.99 25.27
C ALA A 103 -16.82 -1.11 26.44
N ASP A 104 -17.53 -1.23 27.58
CA ASP A 104 -17.22 -0.52 28.82
C ASP A 104 -17.19 1.02 28.68
N ASP A 105 -18.05 1.57 27.83
CA ASP A 105 -18.15 3.01 27.53
C ASP A 105 -16.80 3.61 27.08
N SER A 106 -16.06 2.86 26.25
CA SER A 106 -14.73 3.23 25.75
C SER A 106 -14.76 3.80 24.32
N TYR A 107 -13.95 4.82 24.07
CA TYR A 107 -13.65 5.26 22.69
C TYR A 107 -12.63 4.36 22.01
N GLU A 108 -11.95 3.49 22.77
CA GLU A 108 -10.88 2.64 22.26
C GLU A 108 -11.30 1.17 22.26
N GLN A 109 -11.00 0.48 21.16
CA GLN A 109 -11.04 -0.98 21.04
C GLN A 109 -9.60 -1.49 20.91
N PRO A 110 -9.00 -2.07 21.98
CA PRO A 110 -7.65 -2.61 21.93
C PRO A 110 -7.48 -3.68 20.84
N VAL A 111 -6.34 -3.64 20.16
CA VAL A 111 -5.93 -4.61 19.13
C VAL A 111 -4.52 -5.10 19.45
N GLU A 112 -4.38 -6.40 19.68
CA GLU A 112 -3.08 -7.05 19.79
C GLU A 112 -2.48 -7.22 18.39
N ILE A 113 -1.25 -6.74 18.21
CA ILE A 113 -0.49 -6.84 16.97
C ILE A 113 0.86 -7.51 17.24
N VAL A 114 1.39 -8.17 16.22
CA VAL A 114 2.70 -8.79 16.21
C VAL A 114 3.59 -8.00 15.27
N GLY A 115 4.74 -7.55 15.76
CA GLY A 115 5.78 -6.91 14.97
C GLY A 115 6.81 -7.92 14.53
N LEU A 116 7.18 -7.90 13.25
CA LEU A 116 8.16 -8.79 12.63
C LEU A 116 9.27 -7.95 11.99
N THR A 117 10.50 -8.11 12.45
CA THR A 117 11.66 -7.44 11.86
C THR A 117 12.68 -8.49 11.42
N VAL A 118 12.93 -8.59 10.12
CA VAL A 118 14.03 -9.40 9.59
C VAL A 118 15.37 -8.73 9.96
N LYS A 119 16.25 -9.47 10.64
CA LYS A 119 17.58 -9.00 11.03
C LYS A 119 18.60 -9.26 9.93
N ASP A 120 19.45 -8.27 9.70
CA ASP A 120 20.64 -8.35 8.84
C ASP A 120 20.36 -9.14 7.53
N PRO A 121 19.39 -8.71 6.72
CA PRO A 121 19.00 -9.45 5.52
C PRO A 121 20.22 -9.65 4.61
N VAL A 122 20.52 -10.91 4.32
CA VAL A 122 21.65 -11.34 3.48
C VAL A 122 21.27 -11.31 2.00
N ASP A 123 22.24 -11.27 1.09
CA ASP A 123 21.93 -11.33 -0.34
C ASP A 123 21.08 -12.56 -0.69
N LEU A 124 19.98 -12.35 -1.40
CA LEU A 124 19.11 -13.43 -1.85
C LEU A 124 19.73 -14.05 -3.11
N GLN A 125 20.11 -15.32 -3.03
CA GLN A 125 20.74 -16.04 -4.13
C GLN A 125 19.82 -17.11 -4.72
N PHE A 126 19.88 -17.24 -6.04
CA PHE A 126 19.28 -18.34 -6.80
C PHE A 126 20.35 -19.05 -7.60
N SER A 127 20.23 -20.37 -7.72
CA SER A 127 21.20 -21.19 -8.44
C SER A 127 20.53 -22.30 -9.27
N THR A 128 21.19 -22.66 -10.36
CA THR A 128 20.89 -23.83 -11.18
C THR A 128 21.70 -25.04 -10.69
N ALA A 129 21.28 -26.24 -11.09
CA ALA A 129 21.98 -27.48 -10.74
C ALA A 129 23.41 -27.58 -11.31
N ASP A 130 23.72 -26.86 -12.40
CA ASP A 130 25.06 -26.80 -13.01
C ASP A 130 25.95 -25.70 -12.41
N GLY A 131 25.45 -24.96 -11.42
CA GLY A 131 26.24 -24.02 -10.61
C GLY A 131 26.24 -22.57 -11.10
N ALA A 132 25.45 -22.22 -12.11
CA ALA A 132 25.19 -20.81 -12.42
C ALA A 132 24.32 -20.19 -11.30
N SER A 133 24.51 -18.89 -11.04
CA SER A 133 23.79 -18.21 -9.98
C SER A 133 23.59 -16.73 -10.25
N VAL A 134 22.52 -16.17 -9.68
CA VAL A 134 22.29 -14.73 -9.55
C VAL A 134 22.07 -14.40 -8.08
N SER A 135 22.50 -13.21 -7.67
CA SER A 135 22.42 -12.72 -6.29
C SER A 135 21.90 -11.30 -6.30
N TYR A 136 21.09 -10.95 -5.30
CA TYR A 136 20.44 -9.65 -5.19
C TYR A 136 20.75 -8.99 -3.86
N SER A 137 20.97 -7.68 -3.88
CA SER A 137 21.14 -6.87 -2.68
C SER A 137 19.79 -6.45 -2.08
N PHE A 138 19.65 -6.56 -0.76
CA PHE A 138 18.44 -6.16 -0.04
C PHE A 138 18.19 -4.66 -0.21
N GLY A 139 16.93 -4.26 -0.41
CA GLY A 139 16.53 -2.88 -0.62
C GLY A 139 16.63 -2.42 -2.08
N ASP A 140 17.73 -2.74 -2.77
CA ASP A 140 17.99 -2.25 -4.13
C ASP A 140 17.29 -3.07 -5.20
N GLU A 141 17.37 -4.40 -5.10
CA GLU A 141 16.88 -5.31 -6.13
C GLU A 141 15.84 -6.30 -5.61
N TYR A 142 15.83 -6.54 -4.29
CA TYR A 142 14.87 -7.42 -3.63
C TYR A 142 14.45 -6.89 -2.26
N MET A 143 13.23 -7.27 -1.84
CA MET A 143 12.75 -7.16 -0.46
C MET A 143 12.34 -8.53 0.05
N ILE A 144 12.55 -8.81 1.34
CA ILE A 144 12.10 -10.03 2.01
C ILE A 144 11.47 -9.70 3.36
N MET A 145 10.38 -10.38 3.64
CA MET A 145 9.61 -10.24 4.87
C MET A 145 9.34 -11.63 5.43
N ALA A 146 9.27 -11.74 6.76
CA ALA A 146 8.84 -12.96 7.41
C ALA A 146 7.38 -13.25 7.06
N GLY A 147 7.09 -14.49 6.65
CA GLY A 147 5.72 -14.96 6.43
C GLY A 147 5.11 -15.62 7.67
N MET A 148 5.97 -16.10 8.58
CA MET A 148 5.59 -16.71 9.86
C MET A 148 5.99 -15.84 11.05
N GLN A 149 5.22 -15.91 12.13
CA GLN A 149 5.49 -15.25 13.40
C GLN A 149 6.45 -16.09 14.25
N GLU A 150 7.61 -16.42 13.69
CA GLU A 150 8.62 -17.27 14.32
C GLU A 150 9.99 -16.58 14.30
N PRO A 151 10.82 -16.74 15.35
CA PRO A 151 12.11 -16.06 15.45
C PRO A 151 13.16 -16.55 14.45
N GLY A 152 12.91 -17.66 13.77
CA GLY A 152 13.82 -18.23 12.79
C GLY A 152 13.06 -18.91 11.66
N ILE A 153 13.40 -18.57 10.43
CA ILE A 153 12.82 -19.17 9.22
C ILE A 153 13.93 -19.83 8.42
N SER A 154 13.71 -21.08 8.03
CA SER A 154 14.64 -21.85 7.18
C SER A 154 13.89 -22.47 6.00
N VAL A 155 14.42 -22.21 4.81
CA VAL A 155 14.05 -22.84 3.53
C VAL A 155 15.33 -23.31 2.87
N LYS A 156 15.35 -24.55 2.39
CA LYS A 156 16.55 -25.16 1.80
C LYS A 156 16.22 -25.75 0.44
N ASP A 157 17.04 -25.41 -0.54
CA ASP A 157 17.03 -25.94 -1.90
C ASP A 157 15.62 -25.96 -2.52
N ALA A 158 14.83 -24.93 -2.27
CA ALA A 158 13.46 -24.84 -2.72
C ALA A 158 13.42 -24.43 -4.19
N GLU A 159 12.73 -25.22 -5.01
CA GLU A 159 12.51 -24.93 -6.43
C GLU A 159 11.66 -23.67 -6.59
N VAL A 160 12.03 -22.83 -7.57
CA VAL A 160 11.25 -21.67 -7.96
C VAL A 160 10.36 -22.01 -9.16
N VAL A 161 9.07 -21.66 -9.03
CA VAL A 161 8.06 -21.89 -10.05
C VAL A 161 7.38 -20.57 -10.38
N PHE A 162 7.37 -20.20 -11.65
CA PHE A 162 6.51 -19.11 -12.12
C PHE A 162 5.07 -19.60 -12.16
N ALA A 163 4.19 -18.99 -11.36
CA ALA A 163 2.81 -19.43 -11.18
C ALA A 163 1.78 -18.38 -11.65
N GLY A 164 2.15 -17.59 -12.67
CA GLY A 164 1.25 -16.65 -13.33
C GLY A 164 0.71 -15.60 -12.37
N TYR A 165 -0.61 -15.40 -12.39
CA TYR A 165 -1.27 -14.49 -11.45
C TYR A 165 -1.48 -15.12 -10.06
N GLY A 166 -1.24 -16.43 -9.86
CA GLY A 166 -1.46 -17.10 -8.58
C GLY A 166 -2.91 -17.04 -8.08
N ILE A 167 -3.88 -17.00 -8.99
CA ILE A 167 -5.30 -16.88 -8.69
C ILE A 167 -5.98 -18.25 -8.74
N GLN A 168 -6.84 -18.48 -7.75
CA GLN A 168 -7.89 -19.49 -7.82
C GLN A 168 -9.23 -18.80 -7.55
N ALA A 169 -10.05 -18.69 -8.60
CA ALA A 169 -11.34 -17.99 -8.61
C ALA A 169 -12.35 -18.84 -9.41
N PRO A 170 -13.02 -19.82 -8.77
CA PRO A 170 -13.99 -20.69 -9.44
C PRO A 170 -15.12 -19.93 -10.13
N GLU A 171 -15.52 -18.78 -9.60
CA GLU A 171 -16.53 -17.89 -10.17
C GLU A 171 -16.12 -17.28 -11.52
N GLU A 172 -14.81 -17.15 -11.78
CA GLU A 172 -14.24 -16.68 -13.06
C GLU A 172 -13.80 -17.84 -13.98
N ASN A 173 -14.06 -19.09 -13.54
CA ASN A 173 -13.50 -20.30 -14.14
C ASN A 173 -11.97 -20.20 -14.30
N TRP A 174 -11.30 -19.71 -13.25
CA TRP A 174 -9.87 -19.42 -13.23
C TRP A 174 -9.14 -20.21 -12.13
N ASP A 175 -8.02 -20.82 -12.51
CA ASP A 175 -7.12 -21.54 -11.60
C ASP A 175 -5.72 -21.56 -12.24
N ASP A 176 -4.77 -20.80 -11.70
CA ASP A 176 -3.40 -20.77 -12.22
C ASP A 176 -2.56 -21.98 -11.83
N PHE A 177 -3.04 -22.83 -10.92
CA PHE A 177 -2.25 -23.90 -10.31
C PHE A 177 -2.49 -25.27 -10.97
N LYS A 178 -3.70 -25.53 -11.49
CA LYS A 178 -4.05 -26.73 -12.30
C LYS A 178 -3.61 -28.06 -11.67
N ASP A 179 -3.76 -28.20 -10.35
CA ASP A 179 -3.35 -29.37 -9.55
C ASP A 179 -1.84 -29.67 -9.53
N VAL A 180 -0.98 -28.73 -9.93
CA VAL A 180 0.47 -28.89 -9.79
C VAL A 180 0.85 -28.89 -8.31
N ASP A 181 1.69 -29.83 -7.90
CA ASP A 181 2.22 -29.86 -6.53
C ASP A 181 3.20 -28.71 -6.32
N LEU A 182 2.80 -27.73 -5.50
CA LEU A 182 3.58 -26.55 -5.16
C LEU A 182 4.11 -26.61 -3.72
N THR A 183 3.95 -27.75 -3.05
CA THR A 183 4.35 -27.94 -1.66
C THR A 183 5.85 -27.68 -1.48
N GLY A 184 6.19 -26.76 -0.59
CA GLY A 184 7.58 -26.42 -0.27
C GLY A 184 8.33 -25.62 -1.34
N LYS A 185 7.68 -25.23 -2.44
CA LYS A 185 8.28 -24.43 -3.53
C LYS A 185 8.21 -22.94 -3.25
N ILE A 186 8.97 -22.16 -4.02
CA ILE A 186 8.87 -20.68 -4.04
C ILE A 186 8.08 -20.28 -5.28
N LEU A 187 6.98 -19.55 -5.10
CA LEU A 187 6.18 -19.08 -6.23
C LEU A 187 6.63 -17.68 -6.65
N LEU A 188 6.99 -17.53 -7.93
CA LEU A 188 7.19 -16.24 -8.57
C LEU A 188 5.86 -15.82 -9.23
N LEU A 189 5.32 -14.67 -8.81
CA LEU A 189 3.93 -14.28 -9.06
C LEU A 189 3.82 -12.86 -9.63
N LEU A 190 2.83 -12.65 -10.50
CA LEU A 190 2.43 -11.33 -10.99
C LEU A 190 1.61 -10.58 -9.94
N ASN A 191 1.80 -9.27 -9.86
CA ASN A 191 1.04 -8.38 -8.96
C ASN A 191 -0.19 -7.74 -9.64
N ASP A 192 -0.98 -8.54 -10.35
CA ASP A 192 -2.15 -8.01 -11.03
C ASP A 192 -3.31 -8.99 -11.14
N ASP A 193 -4.44 -8.47 -11.57
CA ASP A 193 -5.54 -9.24 -12.14
C ASP A 193 -5.28 -9.48 -13.64
N PRO A 194 -5.88 -10.52 -14.23
CA PRO A 194 -6.00 -10.63 -15.68
C PRO A 194 -6.61 -9.38 -16.33
N ASP A 195 -5.82 -8.61 -17.08
CA ASP A 195 -6.19 -7.28 -17.59
C ASP A 195 -6.41 -7.18 -19.12
N TRP A 196 -6.24 -8.28 -19.87
CA TRP A 196 -6.36 -8.25 -21.34
C TRP A 196 -7.80 -8.31 -21.86
N ASP A 197 -8.74 -8.73 -21.02
CA ASP A 197 -10.13 -8.92 -21.39
C ASP A 197 -11.01 -8.14 -20.40
N PRO A 198 -11.75 -7.11 -20.86
CA PRO A 198 -12.58 -6.30 -19.97
C PRO A 198 -13.73 -7.08 -19.33
N GLU A 199 -14.06 -8.29 -19.82
CA GLU A 199 -15.05 -9.18 -19.20
C GLU A 199 -14.45 -10.05 -18.08
N LEU A 200 -13.12 -10.11 -17.96
CA LEU A 200 -12.41 -10.83 -16.91
C LEU A 200 -12.14 -9.92 -15.72
N PHE A 201 -12.41 -10.41 -14.51
CA PHE A 201 -11.97 -9.77 -13.25
C PHE A 201 -12.30 -8.27 -13.13
N GLY A 202 -13.44 -7.83 -13.67
CA GLY A 202 -13.83 -6.42 -13.61
C GLY A 202 -13.01 -5.48 -14.51
N GLY A 203 -12.29 -6.02 -15.48
CA GLY A 203 -11.48 -5.29 -16.46
C GLY A 203 -10.33 -4.53 -15.81
N ASP A 204 -10.21 -3.23 -16.11
CA ASP A 204 -9.12 -2.38 -15.59
C ASP A 204 -9.20 -2.13 -14.07
N ARG A 205 -10.25 -2.60 -13.40
CA ARG A 205 -10.39 -2.45 -11.95
C ARG A 205 -9.62 -3.54 -11.23
N LYS A 206 -8.57 -3.13 -10.49
CA LYS A 206 -7.87 -4.02 -9.56
C LYS A 206 -8.82 -4.57 -8.49
N LEU A 207 -8.97 -5.89 -8.45
CA LEU A 207 -9.69 -6.63 -7.44
C LEU A 207 -8.76 -7.09 -6.32
N SER A 208 -9.32 -7.75 -5.30
CA SER A 208 -8.49 -8.37 -4.26
C SER A 208 -7.52 -9.39 -4.84
N TYR A 209 -7.89 -10.05 -5.93
CA TYR A 209 -7.08 -11.04 -6.62
C TYR A 209 -5.75 -10.46 -7.09
N GLY A 210 -5.74 -9.24 -7.64
CA GLY A 210 -4.54 -8.58 -8.15
C GLY A 210 -3.61 -7.99 -7.10
N ARG A 211 -3.93 -8.08 -5.81
CA ARG A 211 -3.07 -7.55 -4.75
C ARG A 211 -2.09 -8.59 -4.21
N TRP A 212 -0.87 -8.16 -3.90
CA TRP A 212 0.22 -8.97 -3.35
C TRP A 212 -0.16 -9.76 -2.08
N ASP A 213 -1.01 -9.22 -1.21
CA ASP A 213 -1.45 -9.88 0.02
C ASP A 213 -2.31 -11.11 -0.27
N TYR A 214 -3.19 -11.02 -1.28
CA TYR A 214 -3.88 -12.20 -1.80
C TYR A 214 -2.89 -13.21 -2.37
N LYS A 215 -1.86 -12.78 -3.13
CA LYS A 215 -0.86 -13.69 -3.72
C LYS A 215 -0.12 -14.49 -2.65
N TYR A 216 0.25 -13.87 -1.53
CA TYR A 216 0.87 -14.54 -0.39
C TYR A 216 -0.06 -15.59 0.23
N ALA A 217 -1.30 -15.19 0.55
CA ALA A 217 -2.29 -16.10 1.10
C ALA A 217 -2.63 -17.25 0.13
N SER A 218 -2.67 -16.97 -1.17
CA SER A 218 -2.92 -17.95 -2.22
C SER A 218 -1.78 -18.97 -2.31
N ALA A 219 -0.53 -18.51 -2.37
CA ALA A 219 0.65 -19.37 -2.35
C ALA A 219 0.68 -20.26 -1.11
N ALA A 220 0.37 -19.69 0.06
CA ALA A 220 0.28 -20.44 1.31
C ALA A 220 -0.77 -21.56 1.26
N ARG A 221 -1.97 -21.29 0.71
CA ARG A 221 -3.01 -22.31 0.50
C ARG A 221 -2.56 -23.45 -0.42
N GLN A 222 -1.65 -23.19 -1.36
CA GLN A 222 -1.05 -24.21 -2.22
C GLN A 222 0.12 -24.97 -1.54
N GLY A 223 0.44 -24.66 -0.28
CA GLY A 223 1.54 -25.29 0.46
C GLY A 223 2.92 -24.77 0.10
N ALA A 224 3.03 -23.65 -0.64
CA ALA A 224 4.30 -23.05 -1.00
C ALA A 224 5.10 -22.64 0.24
N ALA A 225 6.43 -22.82 0.20
CA ALA A 225 7.32 -22.34 1.26
C ALA A 225 7.48 -20.81 1.22
N GLY A 226 7.36 -20.19 0.05
CA GLY A 226 7.47 -18.74 -0.09
C GLY A 226 6.81 -18.20 -1.35
N ALA A 227 6.60 -16.90 -1.37
CA ALA A 227 6.04 -16.17 -2.50
C ALA A 227 6.88 -14.93 -2.80
N ILE A 228 7.20 -14.72 -4.07
CA ILE A 228 7.97 -13.58 -4.55
C ILE A 228 7.16 -12.87 -5.62
N ILE A 229 6.90 -11.59 -5.40
CA ILE A 229 6.17 -10.74 -6.32
C ILE A 229 7.13 -10.13 -7.35
N ILE A 230 6.76 -10.21 -8.62
CA ILE A 230 7.41 -9.46 -9.69
C ILE A 230 6.93 -8.01 -9.61
N HIS A 231 7.83 -7.07 -9.32
CA HIS A 231 7.51 -5.64 -9.33
C HIS A 231 7.49 -5.09 -10.76
N THR A 232 6.39 -4.42 -11.11
CA THR A 232 6.35 -3.39 -12.15
C THR A 232 5.66 -2.15 -11.58
N THR A 233 5.95 -0.97 -12.13
CA THR A 233 5.30 0.27 -11.68
C THR A 233 3.81 0.25 -12.00
N GLU A 234 3.44 -0.35 -13.13
CA GLU A 234 2.07 -0.48 -13.62
C GLU A 234 1.24 -1.37 -12.69
N SER A 235 1.75 -2.56 -12.35
CA SER A 235 1.05 -3.53 -11.51
C SER A 235 1.08 -3.17 -10.02
N ALA A 236 2.13 -2.50 -9.54
CA ALA A 236 2.18 -2.01 -8.16
C ALA A 236 1.36 -0.72 -7.97
N GLY A 237 1.26 0.12 -9.01
CA GLY A 237 0.73 1.49 -8.91
C GLY A 237 1.73 2.50 -8.34
N TYR A 238 2.98 2.07 -8.09
CA TYR A 238 4.04 2.90 -7.52
C TYR A 238 5.44 2.36 -7.88
N PRO A 239 6.48 3.24 -7.87
CA PRO A 239 7.85 2.83 -8.17
C PRO A 239 8.45 1.94 -7.07
N TRP A 240 9.55 1.26 -7.39
CA TRP A 240 10.26 0.35 -6.47
C TRP A 240 10.61 0.98 -5.11
N GLN A 241 10.89 2.29 -5.08
CA GLN A 241 11.21 3.00 -3.85
C GLN A 241 10.09 2.92 -2.81
N VAL A 242 8.82 2.83 -3.23
CA VAL A 242 7.69 2.62 -2.31
C VAL A 242 7.70 1.21 -1.76
N VAL A 243 7.99 0.18 -2.59
CA VAL A 243 8.17 -1.20 -2.11
C VAL A 243 9.29 -1.26 -1.07
N ARG A 244 10.44 -0.63 -1.34
CA ARG A 244 11.56 -0.54 -0.40
C ARG A 244 11.12 0.14 0.89
N ALA A 245 10.59 1.37 0.81
CA ALA A 245 10.22 2.16 1.99
C ALA A 245 9.17 1.47 2.87
N SER A 246 8.16 0.84 2.27
CA SER A 246 7.08 0.17 3.02
C SER A 246 7.51 -1.13 3.69
N ASN A 247 8.56 -1.78 3.20
CA ASN A 247 8.99 -3.11 3.69
C ASN A 247 10.33 -3.06 4.43
N ILE A 248 10.91 -1.87 4.65
CA ILE A 248 12.03 -1.66 5.58
C ILE A 248 11.47 -1.53 7.00
N GLY A 249 12.16 -2.12 7.97
CA GLY A 249 11.82 -1.99 9.39
C GLY A 249 10.80 -3.03 9.86
N GLU A 250 10.14 -2.70 10.97
CA GLU A 250 9.19 -3.60 11.64
C GLU A 250 7.87 -3.65 10.86
N GLN A 251 7.44 -4.85 10.49
CA GLN A 251 6.17 -5.11 9.81
C GLN A 251 5.14 -5.58 10.84
N PHE A 252 3.94 -4.99 10.83
CA PHE A 252 2.89 -5.35 11.77
C PHE A 252 1.79 -6.20 11.12
N GLU A 253 1.33 -7.19 11.87
CA GLU A 253 0.16 -7.99 11.52
C GLU A 253 -0.62 -8.44 12.75
N LEU A 254 -1.82 -8.97 12.54
CA LEU A 254 -2.58 -9.61 13.60
C LEU A 254 -1.90 -10.92 14.02
N LYS A 255 -2.09 -11.31 15.27
CA LYS A 255 -1.63 -12.62 15.76
C LYS A 255 -2.13 -13.74 14.86
N ALA A 256 -1.21 -14.60 14.42
CA ALA A 256 -1.53 -15.71 13.54
C ALA A 256 -2.50 -16.70 14.21
N GLY A 257 -3.48 -17.16 13.44
CA GLY A 257 -4.37 -18.26 13.80
C GLY A 257 -3.95 -19.57 13.11
N ASP A 258 -4.95 -20.34 12.67
CA ASP A 258 -4.74 -21.60 11.95
C ASP A 258 -4.68 -21.40 10.42
N GLU A 259 -4.66 -20.15 9.94
CA GLU A 259 -4.56 -19.87 8.51
C GLU A 259 -3.24 -20.39 7.91
N ALA A 260 -3.28 -20.80 6.65
CA ALA A 260 -2.08 -21.21 5.94
C ALA A 260 -1.16 -20.00 5.73
N ARG A 261 0.14 -20.18 5.99
CA ARG A 261 1.16 -19.13 5.84
C ARG A 261 2.38 -19.64 5.08
N THR A 262 2.93 -18.81 4.21
CA THR A 262 4.27 -19.00 3.66
C THR A 262 5.31 -18.77 4.76
N LYS A 263 6.49 -19.37 4.62
CA LYS A 263 7.60 -19.12 5.54
C LYS A 263 8.16 -17.71 5.36
N PHE A 264 8.30 -17.26 4.12
CA PHE A 264 8.72 -15.90 3.79
C PHE A 264 7.96 -15.38 2.58
N ASN A 265 7.90 -14.06 2.46
CA ASN A 265 7.37 -13.36 1.31
C ASN A 265 8.41 -12.36 0.81
N GLY A 266 8.36 -11.98 -0.46
CA GLY A 266 9.29 -11.02 -0.99
C GLY A 266 8.85 -10.36 -2.28
N TRP A 267 9.66 -9.40 -2.71
CA TRP A 267 9.52 -8.72 -3.99
C TRP A 267 10.86 -8.77 -4.71
N LEU A 268 10.81 -8.93 -6.02
CA LEU A 268 11.95 -8.69 -6.90
C LEU A 268 11.63 -7.52 -7.83
N SER A 269 12.61 -6.64 -8.00
CA SER A 269 12.55 -5.60 -9.02
C SER A 269 12.34 -6.22 -10.41
N TRP A 270 11.85 -5.44 -11.37
CA TRP A 270 11.75 -5.88 -12.76
C TRP A 270 13.08 -6.42 -13.30
N LYS A 271 14.19 -5.70 -13.03
CA LYS A 271 15.54 -6.12 -13.40
C LYS A 271 15.93 -7.45 -12.75
N GLY A 272 15.66 -7.59 -11.45
CA GLY A 272 15.94 -8.82 -10.71
C GLY A 272 15.16 -10.02 -11.25
N SER A 273 13.86 -9.84 -11.50
CA SER A 273 12.97 -10.86 -12.05
C SER A 273 13.41 -11.32 -13.45
N ASN A 274 13.85 -10.40 -14.32
CA ASN A 274 14.39 -10.75 -15.64
C ASN A 274 15.67 -11.59 -15.51
N ALA A 275 16.58 -11.21 -14.61
CA ALA A 275 17.81 -11.99 -14.37
C ALA A 275 17.51 -13.39 -13.81
N LEU A 276 16.48 -13.53 -12.96
CA LEU A 276 16.05 -14.82 -12.42
C LEU A 276 15.48 -15.73 -13.51
N ALA A 277 14.58 -15.19 -14.35
CA ALA A 277 14.03 -15.94 -15.47
C ALA A 277 15.12 -16.39 -16.46
N ALA A 278 16.04 -15.48 -16.80
CA ALA A 278 17.15 -15.75 -17.70
C ALA A 278 18.12 -16.81 -17.15
N LEU A 279 18.33 -16.85 -15.82
CA LEU A 279 19.11 -17.91 -15.17
C LEU A 279 18.50 -19.30 -15.42
N GLY A 280 17.17 -19.40 -15.43
CA GLY A 280 16.43 -20.62 -15.79
C GLY A 280 16.34 -20.90 -17.29
N GLY A 281 16.87 -20.02 -18.14
CA GLY A 281 16.77 -20.11 -19.60
C GLY A 281 15.43 -19.61 -20.17
N PHE A 282 14.71 -18.77 -19.43
CA PHE A 282 13.43 -18.18 -19.85
C PHE A 282 13.54 -16.69 -20.11
N GLU A 283 12.69 -16.18 -21.01
CA GLU A 283 12.44 -14.76 -21.16
C GLU A 283 11.22 -14.37 -20.30
N LEU A 284 11.38 -13.42 -19.37
CA LEU A 284 10.29 -13.06 -18.45
C LEU A 284 9.03 -12.58 -19.19
N GLY A 285 9.19 -11.85 -20.29
CA GLY A 285 8.07 -11.40 -21.11
C GLY A 285 7.25 -12.56 -21.70
N GLU A 286 7.90 -13.65 -22.12
CA GLU A 286 7.21 -14.83 -22.64
C GLU A 286 6.48 -15.61 -21.53
N LEU A 287 7.05 -15.67 -20.32
CA LEU A 287 6.37 -16.23 -19.15
C LEU A 287 5.10 -15.44 -18.83
N ILE A 288 5.20 -14.11 -18.77
CA ILE A 288 4.05 -13.23 -18.51
C ILE A 288 2.97 -13.40 -19.58
N GLU A 289 3.35 -13.43 -20.85
CA GLU A 289 2.41 -13.63 -21.95
C GLU A 289 1.73 -15.00 -21.86
N SER A 290 2.47 -16.05 -21.48
CA SER A 290 1.89 -17.38 -21.29
C SER A 290 0.82 -17.44 -20.19
N ALA A 291 0.93 -16.56 -19.18
CA ALA A 291 -0.05 -16.43 -18.11
C ALA A 291 -1.34 -15.71 -18.56
N ARG A 292 -1.34 -15.03 -19.72
CA ARG A 292 -2.54 -14.41 -20.32
C ARG A 292 -3.46 -15.45 -20.96
N SER A 293 -3.73 -16.55 -20.27
CA SER A 293 -4.55 -17.66 -20.75
C SER A 293 -5.14 -18.47 -19.60
N ARG A 294 -6.41 -18.86 -19.71
CA ARG A 294 -7.04 -19.82 -18.78
C ARG A 294 -6.40 -21.20 -18.79
N ASP A 295 -5.66 -21.53 -19.86
CA ASP A 295 -4.96 -22.80 -20.03
C ASP A 295 -3.52 -22.76 -19.46
N PHE A 296 -3.10 -21.62 -18.89
CA PHE A 296 -1.81 -21.48 -18.22
C PHE A 296 -1.58 -22.60 -17.19
N ARG A 297 -0.32 -23.01 -17.07
CA ARG A 297 0.16 -23.95 -16.05
C ARG A 297 1.46 -23.43 -15.43
N PRO A 298 1.68 -23.66 -14.13
CA PRO A 298 2.92 -23.24 -13.48
C PRO A 298 4.16 -23.78 -14.19
N VAL A 299 5.18 -22.94 -14.33
CA VAL A 299 6.41 -23.22 -15.06
C VAL A 299 7.58 -23.33 -14.07
N PRO A 300 8.13 -24.53 -13.83
CA PRO A 300 9.35 -24.69 -13.06
C PRO A 300 10.52 -24.01 -13.77
N LEU A 301 11.22 -23.12 -13.08
CA LEU A 301 12.29 -22.33 -13.68
C LEU A 301 13.63 -23.08 -13.72
N GLY A 302 13.72 -24.28 -13.13
CA GLY A 302 14.98 -25.02 -13.04
C GLY A 302 16.03 -24.39 -12.12
N VAL A 303 15.60 -23.45 -11.26
CA VAL A 303 16.43 -22.76 -10.27
C VAL A 303 15.92 -23.04 -8.87
N THR A 304 16.83 -22.97 -7.90
CA THR A 304 16.54 -23.18 -6.48
C THR A 304 17.06 -22.02 -5.65
N THR A 305 16.51 -21.87 -4.43
CA THR A 305 17.02 -20.92 -3.44
C THR A 305 16.98 -21.53 -2.04
N SER A 306 17.88 -21.07 -1.18
CA SER A 306 17.90 -21.33 0.24
C SER A 306 17.85 -20.00 0.99
N VAL A 307 17.02 -19.94 2.02
CA VAL A 307 16.77 -18.73 2.82
C VAL A 307 16.87 -19.08 4.29
N GLU A 308 17.66 -18.31 5.02
CA GLU A 308 17.76 -18.37 6.48
C GLU A 308 17.51 -16.95 7.00
N LEU A 309 16.44 -16.75 7.78
CA LEU A 309 16.10 -15.46 8.37
C LEU A 309 16.09 -15.57 9.88
N ALA A 310 16.74 -14.61 10.53
CA ALA A 310 16.50 -14.29 11.93
C ALA A 310 15.44 -13.19 12.00
N VAL A 311 14.42 -13.39 12.83
CA VAL A 311 13.29 -12.45 12.95
C VAL A 311 13.14 -12.04 14.41
N ASP A 312 13.14 -10.74 14.66
CA ASP A 312 12.63 -10.22 15.93
C ASP A 312 11.10 -10.23 15.87
N VAL A 313 10.50 -11.02 16.75
CA VAL A 313 9.05 -11.10 16.92
C VAL A 313 8.67 -10.36 18.20
N THR A 314 7.93 -9.27 18.06
CA THR A 314 7.43 -8.47 19.18
C THR A 314 5.91 -8.56 19.26
N SER A 315 5.35 -8.33 20.45
CA SER A 315 3.91 -8.16 20.62
C SER A 315 3.64 -6.78 21.18
N LYS A 316 2.72 -6.04 20.57
CA LYS A 316 2.30 -4.71 20.96
C LYS A 316 0.78 -4.64 21.02
N VAL A 317 0.27 -3.61 21.69
CA VAL A 317 -1.16 -3.28 21.72
C VAL A 317 -1.35 -1.88 21.17
N THR A 318 -2.16 -1.75 20.14
CA THR A 318 -2.73 -0.48 19.68
C THR A 318 -4.24 -0.50 19.92
N ALA A 319 -4.99 0.48 19.40
CA ALA A 319 -6.45 0.44 19.45
C ALA A 319 -7.10 1.15 18.27
N ASN A 320 -8.24 0.65 17.82
CA ASN A 320 -9.16 1.45 17.03
C ASN A 320 -9.76 2.54 17.93
N VAL A 321 -10.04 3.72 17.36
CA VAL A 321 -10.73 4.81 18.05
C VAL A 321 -12.06 5.08 17.37
N GLY A 322 -13.16 5.09 18.13
CA GLY A 322 -14.51 5.16 17.59
C GLY A 322 -15.48 5.82 18.55
N GLY A 323 -16.36 6.63 17.99
CA GLY A 323 -17.47 7.27 18.69
C GLY A 323 -18.76 7.14 17.88
N ILE A 324 -19.89 7.24 18.55
CA ILE A 324 -21.21 7.14 17.94
C ILE A 324 -22.04 8.39 18.22
N LEU A 325 -22.68 8.90 17.17
CA LEU A 325 -23.71 9.91 17.27
C LEU A 325 -25.05 9.23 17.02
N GLN A 326 -25.92 9.22 18.03
CA GLN A 326 -27.21 8.55 17.94
C GLN A 326 -28.12 9.26 16.93
N GLY A 327 -28.62 8.50 15.95
CA GLY A 327 -29.61 9.00 15.00
C GLY A 327 -30.91 9.43 15.71
N SER A 328 -31.50 10.54 15.26
CA SER A 328 -32.73 11.09 15.82
C SER A 328 -34.01 10.42 15.29
N ASP A 329 -33.92 9.72 14.16
CA ASP A 329 -35.02 8.95 13.59
C ASP A 329 -35.17 7.62 14.34
N PRO A 330 -36.32 7.34 14.98
CA PRO A 330 -36.50 6.15 15.80
C PRO A 330 -36.55 4.84 15.01
N GLU A 331 -36.86 4.89 13.71
CA GLU A 331 -36.88 3.72 12.83
C GLU A 331 -35.46 3.40 12.33
N LEU A 332 -34.73 4.43 11.89
CA LEU A 332 -33.38 4.29 11.33
C LEU A 332 -32.26 4.29 12.38
N ALA A 333 -32.54 4.63 13.65
CA ALA A 333 -31.57 4.67 14.75
C ALA A 333 -30.84 3.34 15.02
N LYS A 334 -31.28 2.24 14.41
CA LYS A 334 -30.65 0.91 14.48
C LYS A 334 -29.70 0.63 13.32
N GLU A 335 -29.74 1.44 12.28
CA GLU A 335 -28.82 1.39 11.16
C GLU A 335 -27.56 2.19 11.50
N ILE A 336 -26.39 1.70 11.07
CA ILE A 336 -25.11 2.32 11.38
C ILE A 336 -24.44 2.70 10.06
N LEU A 337 -24.11 3.98 9.92
CA LEU A 337 -23.18 4.48 8.93
C LEU A 337 -21.79 4.58 9.56
N VAL A 338 -20.81 3.88 9.01
CA VAL A 338 -19.43 3.94 9.48
C VAL A 338 -18.62 4.84 8.55
N LEU A 339 -18.14 5.96 9.07
CA LEU A 339 -17.09 6.78 8.45
C LEU A 339 -15.77 6.45 9.15
N SER A 340 -14.73 6.14 8.37
CA SER A 340 -13.46 5.69 8.95
C SER A 340 -12.26 6.12 8.10
N ALA A 341 -11.11 6.10 8.75
CA ALA A 341 -9.79 6.18 8.15
C ALA A 341 -8.82 5.47 9.13
N HIS A 342 -7.58 5.20 8.74
CA HIS A 342 -6.55 4.76 9.69
C HIS A 342 -5.83 5.98 10.28
N HIS A 343 -5.29 5.89 11.51
CA HIS A 343 -4.62 7.01 12.19
C HIS A 343 -3.12 6.80 12.42
N ASP A 344 -2.67 5.55 12.34
CA ASP A 344 -1.26 5.16 12.45
C ASP A 344 -0.47 5.63 11.22
N HIS A 345 0.84 5.76 11.38
CA HIS A 345 1.75 5.91 10.25
C HIS A 345 3.07 5.20 10.58
N PHE A 346 4.13 5.43 9.81
CA PHE A 346 5.38 4.67 9.94
C PHE A 346 6.14 4.91 11.25
N GLY A 347 5.89 6.00 11.98
CA GLY A 347 6.63 6.33 13.20
C GLY A 347 8.00 6.96 12.90
N ILE A 348 9.03 6.45 13.57
CA ILE A 348 10.42 6.93 13.44
C ILE A 348 11.22 5.92 12.60
N GLY A 349 11.97 6.38 11.60
CA GLY A 349 12.86 5.50 10.83
C GLY A 349 14.13 6.18 10.31
N GLU A 350 14.53 5.85 9.07
CA GLU A 350 15.76 6.36 8.48
C GLU A 350 15.69 7.89 8.30
N PRO A 351 16.77 8.62 8.60
CA PRO A 351 16.80 10.06 8.42
C PRO A 351 16.62 10.45 6.95
N ASP A 352 15.85 11.50 6.71
CA ASP A 352 15.78 12.15 5.41
C ASP A 352 17.04 12.99 5.10
N GLU A 353 17.05 13.70 3.97
CA GLU A 353 18.17 14.55 3.56
C GLU A 353 18.46 15.70 4.54
N THR A 354 17.50 16.06 5.39
CA THR A 354 17.65 17.10 6.42
C THR A 354 18.10 16.53 7.77
N GLY A 355 18.08 15.21 7.92
CA GLY A 355 18.39 14.50 9.14
C GLY A 355 17.18 14.25 10.04
N ASP A 356 15.97 14.57 9.60
CA ASP A 356 14.73 14.27 10.32
C ASP A 356 14.40 12.78 10.19
N THR A 357 14.03 12.17 11.31
CA THR A 357 13.72 10.74 11.41
C THR A 357 12.23 10.47 11.61
N ILE A 358 11.41 11.51 11.78
CA ILE A 358 9.98 11.38 12.03
C ILE A 358 9.24 11.33 10.69
N TYR A 359 8.50 10.26 10.45
CA TYR A 359 7.53 10.22 9.37
C TYR A 359 6.20 10.77 9.89
N ASN A 360 5.97 12.06 9.72
CA ASN A 360 4.80 12.75 10.30
C ASN A 360 3.45 12.30 9.70
N GLY A 361 3.43 11.73 8.50
CA GLY A 361 2.21 11.20 7.88
C GLY A 361 1.11 12.25 7.68
N ALA A 362 1.46 13.42 7.17
CA ALA A 362 0.50 14.51 6.92
C ALA A 362 -0.49 14.16 5.79
N LEU A 363 0.01 13.63 4.67
CA LEU A 363 -0.81 13.20 3.53
C LEU A 363 -1.45 11.84 3.78
N ASP A 364 -0.59 10.83 3.94
CA ASP A 364 -0.95 9.50 4.42
C ASP A 364 -0.65 9.48 5.92
N ASN A 365 -1.61 9.74 6.82
CA ASN A 365 -3.06 9.80 6.63
C ASN A 365 -3.73 11.01 7.29
N GLY A 366 -2.95 12.02 7.70
CA GLY A 366 -3.44 13.18 8.43
C GLY A 366 -4.60 13.90 7.71
N VAL A 367 -4.53 14.05 6.39
CA VAL A 367 -5.61 14.64 5.57
C VAL A 367 -6.89 13.83 5.67
N ALA A 368 -6.84 12.50 5.50
CA ALA A 368 -8.02 11.64 5.60
C ALA A 368 -8.61 11.66 7.02
N LYS A 369 -7.76 11.84 8.04
CA LYS A 369 -8.21 12.02 9.43
C LYS A 369 -8.88 13.34 9.70
N ALA A 370 -8.32 14.44 9.21
CA ALA A 370 -8.96 15.73 9.29
C ALA A 370 -10.30 15.77 8.53
N GLN A 371 -10.46 15.00 7.45
CA GLN A 371 -11.74 14.89 6.73
C GLN A 371 -12.80 14.03 7.46
N THR A 372 -12.35 13.12 8.32
CA THR A 372 -13.24 12.22 9.09
C THR A 372 -13.71 12.87 10.40
N LEU A 373 -12.90 13.75 10.98
CA LEU A 373 -13.26 14.65 12.08
C LEU A 373 -14.07 15.84 11.55
#